data_AF-K6WW90-F1
#
_entry.id   AF-K6WW90-F1
#
_cell.length_a   1.000
_cell.length_b   1.000
_cell.length_c   1.000
_cell.angle_alpha   90.00
_cell.angle_beta   90.00
_cell.angle_gamma   90.00
#
_symmetry.space_group_name_H-M   'P 1'
#
loop_
_entity.id
_entity.type
_entity.pdbx_description
1 polymer ?
#
loop_
_entity_poly.entity_id
_entity_poly.type
_entity_poly.pdbx_seq_one_letter_code
_entity_poly.pdbx_strand_id
1 'polypeptide(L)'
;MANDKPADLTDEQWNKYLEHKASWEKMLKERYENELKSNPPEPPWLKFPDYHPTDMFWRMGKGEDYLVDYFGLYFKYAPKTDLKAYKQKYPEHKDWLGTYENFAN
;
A
#
# COMPACT_ATOMS: atom_id res chain seq x y z
N MET A 1 -3.41 12.49 13.63
CA MET A 1 -2.61 13.71 13.88
C MET A 1 -2.91 14.68 12.76
N ALA A 2 -3.33 15.91 13.06
CA ALA A 2 -3.50 16.92 12.02
C ALA A 2 -2.11 17.25 11.48
N ASN A 3 -1.90 17.13 10.17
CA ASN A 3 -0.69 17.67 9.56
C ASN A 3 -0.84 19.19 9.60
N ASP A 4 -0.20 19.84 10.55
CA ASP A 4 -0.15 21.30 10.60
C ASP A 4 0.60 21.83 9.36
N LYS A 5 0.17 22.99 8.86
CA LYS A 5 0.78 23.64 7.71
C LYS A 5 2.25 23.97 8.04
N PRO A 6 3.23 23.53 7.21
CA PRO A 6 4.63 23.92 7.37
C PRO A 6 4.81 25.44 7.35
N ALA A 7 5.74 25.95 8.16
CA ALA A 7 5.97 27.40 8.31
C ALA A 7 6.54 28.06 7.03
N ASP A 8 7.17 27.27 6.18
CA ASP A 8 7.80 27.65 4.92
C ASP A 8 6.84 27.67 3.72
N LEU A 9 5.61 27.15 3.87
CA LEU A 9 4.61 27.12 2.81
C LEU A 9 3.56 28.23 2.93
N THR A 10 3.21 28.84 1.79
CA THR A 10 2.07 29.75 1.73
C THR A 10 0.75 28.98 1.85
N ASP A 11 -0.33 29.68 2.24
CA ASP A 11 -1.65 29.07 2.34
C ASP A 11 -2.12 28.47 1.00
N GLU A 12 -1.77 29.12 -0.12
CA GLU A 12 -2.09 28.61 -1.46
C GLU A 12 -1.34 27.31 -1.77
N GLN A 13 -0.05 27.22 -1.46
CA GLN A 13 0.75 26.01 -1.67
C GLN A 13 0.25 24.85 -0.80
N TRP A 14 -0.12 25.15 0.45
CA TRP A 14 -0.67 24.17 1.37
C TRP A 14 -2.03 23.64 0.91
N ASN A 15 -2.92 24.53 0.46
CA ASN A 15 -4.23 24.13 -0.07
C ASN A 15 -4.09 23.24 -1.31
N LYS A 16 -3.19 23.59 -2.26
CA LYS A 16 -2.90 22.73 -3.43
C LYS A 16 -2.39 21.35 -3.02
N TYR A 17 -1.53 21.28 -2.00
CA TYR A 17 -1.07 19.99 -1.46
C TYR A 17 -2.23 19.18 -0.86
N LEU A 18 -3.12 19.81 -0.08
CA LEU A 18 -4.28 19.14 0.51
C LEU A 18 -5.25 18.63 -0.56
N GLU A 19 -5.52 19.44 -1.59
CA GLU A 19 -6.35 19.06 -2.74
C GLU A 19 -5.75 17.88 -3.51
N HIS A 20 -4.44 17.95 -3.80
CA HIS A 20 -3.71 16.86 -4.45
C HIS A 20 -3.77 15.58 -3.61
N LYS A 21 -3.50 15.69 -2.30
CA LYS A 21 -3.55 14.56 -1.36
C LYS A 21 -4.96 13.94 -1.30
N ALA A 22 -6.00 14.76 -1.21
CA ALA A 22 -7.38 14.28 -1.19
C ALA A 22 -7.77 13.59 -2.50
N SER A 23 -7.35 14.15 -3.64
CA SER A 23 -7.57 13.55 -4.97
C SER A 23 -6.83 12.21 -5.10
N TRP A 24 -5.59 12.14 -4.60
CA TRP A 24 -4.80 10.92 -4.61
C TRP A 24 -5.41 9.83 -3.72
N GLU A 25 -5.77 10.15 -2.47
CA GLU A 25 -6.49 9.24 -1.57
C GLU A 25 -7.81 8.75 -2.16
N LYS A 26 -8.54 9.61 -2.88
CA LYS A 26 -9.75 9.23 -3.60
C LYS A 26 -9.46 8.20 -4.70
N MET A 27 -8.45 8.46 -5.55
CA MET A 27 -8.05 7.51 -6.60
C MET A 27 -7.61 6.17 -6.04
N LEU A 28 -6.83 6.17 -4.94
CA LEU A 28 -6.40 4.94 -4.26
C LEU A 28 -7.61 4.14 -3.75
N LYS A 29 -8.58 4.80 -3.12
CA LYS A 29 -9.80 4.14 -2.65
C LYS A 29 -10.63 3.60 -3.82
N GLU A 30 -10.76 4.35 -4.92
CA GLU A 30 -11.46 3.90 -6.12
C GLU A 30 -10.81 2.65 -6.72
N ARG A 31 -9.47 2.58 -6.78
CA ARG A 31 -8.75 1.38 -7.21
C ARG A 31 -9.09 0.17 -6.32
N TYR A 32 -9.09 0.35 -5.00
CA TYR A 32 -9.46 -0.73 -4.09
C TYR A 32 -10.90 -1.23 -4.38
N GLU A 33 -11.88 -0.33 -4.45
CA GLU A 33 -13.28 -0.70 -4.65
C GLU A 33 -13.55 -1.36 -6.01
N ASN A 34 -12.89 -0.87 -7.07
CA ASN A 34 -13.13 -1.34 -8.43
C ASN A 34 -12.36 -2.63 -8.77
N GLU A 35 -11.15 -2.80 -8.23
CA GLU A 35 -10.22 -3.87 -8.62
C GLU A 35 -9.93 -4.81 -7.44
N LEU A 36 -9.27 -4.30 -6.40
CA LEU A 36 -8.62 -5.15 -5.38
C LEU A 36 -9.60 -5.83 -4.43
N LYS A 37 -10.79 -5.26 -4.26
CA LYS A 37 -11.86 -5.86 -3.46
C LYS A 37 -12.36 -7.18 -4.02
N SER A 38 -12.47 -7.28 -5.35
CA SER A 38 -12.92 -8.50 -6.02
C SER A 38 -11.77 -9.43 -6.38
N ASN A 39 -10.58 -8.87 -6.64
CA ASN A 39 -9.37 -9.61 -6.98
C ASN A 39 -8.20 -9.17 -6.09
N PRO A 40 -8.04 -9.76 -4.89
CA PRO A 40 -6.93 -9.44 -4.01
C PRO A 40 -5.57 -9.67 -4.69
N PRO A 41 -4.61 -8.75 -4.55
CA PRO A 41 -3.29 -8.90 -5.16
C PRO A 41 -2.56 -10.10 -4.57
N GLU A 42 -1.71 -10.77 -5.35
CA GLU A 42 -0.80 -11.78 -4.82
C GLU A 42 0.19 -11.16 -3.81
N PRO A 43 0.75 -11.93 -2.88
CA PRO A 43 1.81 -11.41 -2.03
C PRO A 43 3.11 -11.24 -2.83
N PRO A 44 4.03 -10.35 -2.38
CA PRO A 44 5.26 -10.04 -3.10
C PRO A 44 6.11 -11.25 -3.48
N TRP A 45 6.22 -12.23 -2.57
CA TRP A 45 6.99 -13.46 -2.78
C TRP A 45 6.37 -14.46 -3.75
N LEU A 46 5.08 -14.32 -4.08
CA LEU A 46 4.46 -15.11 -5.16
C LEU A 46 4.51 -14.36 -6.48
N LYS A 47 4.30 -13.03 -6.46
CA LYS A 47 4.30 -12.22 -7.68
C LYS A 47 5.69 -12.06 -8.30
N PHE A 48 6.68 -11.87 -7.46
CA PHE A 48 8.08 -11.59 -7.82
C PHE A 48 9.01 -12.52 -7.03
N PRO A 49 8.98 -13.85 -7.30
CA PRO A 49 9.65 -14.85 -6.47
C PRO A 49 11.18 -14.75 -6.51
N ASP A 50 11.74 -14.15 -7.56
CA ASP A 50 13.19 -14.02 -7.74
C ASP A 50 13.83 -12.88 -6.93
N TYR A 51 13.01 -12.02 -6.31
CA TYR A 51 13.48 -10.83 -5.61
C TYR A 51 13.36 -10.99 -4.09
N HIS A 52 14.51 -10.95 -3.41
CA HIS A 52 14.57 -10.93 -1.95
C HIS A 52 13.96 -9.61 -1.40
N PRO A 53 13.32 -9.59 -0.22
CA PRO A 53 12.67 -8.37 0.32
C PRO A 53 13.62 -7.19 0.55
N THR A 54 14.93 -7.43 0.65
CA THR A 54 15.94 -6.38 0.80
C THR A 54 16.45 -5.83 -0.53
N ASP A 55 16.00 -6.38 -1.66
CA ASP A 55 16.44 -5.97 -2.99
C ASP A 55 16.02 -4.52 -3.30
N MET A 56 16.86 -3.82 -4.07
CA MET A 56 16.57 -2.47 -4.54
C MET A 56 15.33 -2.41 -5.42
N PHE A 57 14.96 -3.53 -6.06
CA PHE A 57 13.71 -3.70 -6.80
C PHE A 57 12.47 -3.20 -6.04
N TRP A 58 12.43 -3.39 -4.72
CA TRP A 58 11.30 -2.97 -3.87
C TRP A 58 11.28 -1.50 -3.49
N ARG A 59 12.38 -0.79 -3.76
CA ARG A 59 12.56 0.63 -3.38
C ARG A 59 12.40 1.58 -4.55
N MET A 60 12.26 1.05 -5.77
CA MET A 60 12.08 1.86 -6.97
C MET A 60 11.42 1.08 -8.11
N GLY A 61 10.64 1.81 -8.92
CA GLY A 61 10.02 1.27 -10.12
C GLY A 61 9.01 0.17 -9.80
N LYS A 62 8.97 -0.88 -10.63
CA LYS A 62 7.86 -1.85 -10.62
C LYS A 62 7.64 -2.55 -9.27
N GLY A 63 8.69 -2.81 -8.49
CA GLY A 63 8.53 -3.47 -7.19
C GLY A 63 7.93 -2.51 -6.16
N GLU A 64 8.41 -1.27 -6.12
CA GLU A 64 7.81 -0.22 -5.29
C GLU A 64 6.35 0.05 -5.68
N ASP A 65 6.08 0.24 -6.98
CA ASP A 65 4.74 0.45 -7.51
C ASP A 65 3.80 -0.69 -7.05
N TYR A 66 4.27 -1.94 -7.09
CA TYR A 66 3.48 -3.08 -6.65
C TYR A 66 3.20 -3.07 -5.13
N LEU A 67 4.22 -2.77 -4.31
CA LEU A 67 4.07 -2.71 -2.87
C LEU A 67 3.16 -1.57 -2.43
N VAL A 68 3.24 -0.41 -3.08
CA VAL A 68 2.47 0.78 -2.69
C VAL A 68 1.05 0.73 -3.26
N ASP A 69 0.91 0.51 -4.57
CA ASP A 69 -0.37 0.70 -5.27
C ASP A 69 -1.28 -0.53 -5.26
N TYR A 70 -0.75 -1.72 -4.93
CA TYR A 70 -1.53 -2.96 -4.94
C TYR A 70 -1.51 -3.63 -3.57
N PHE A 71 -0.35 -4.15 -3.16
CA PHE A 71 -0.25 -4.96 -1.95
C PHE A 71 -0.56 -4.13 -0.69
N GLY A 72 0.15 -3.02 -0.49
CA GLY A 72 -0.08 -2.12 0.63
C GLY A 72 -1.45 -1.44 0.56
N LEU A 73 -1.90 -1.08 -0.65
CA LEU A 73 -3.23 -0.52 -0.84
C LEU A 73 -4.34 -1.46 -0.38
N TYR A 74 -4.23 -2.75 -0.71
CA TYR A 74 -5.17 -3.77 -0.25
C TYR A 74 -5.19 -3.85 1.28
N PHE A 75 -4.01 -3.86 1.93
CA PHE A 75 -3.92 -3.87 3.39
C PHE A 75 -4.45 -2.61 4.06
N LYS A 76 -4.37 -1.45 3.39
CA LYS A 76 -4.90 -0.18 3.87
C LYS A 76 -6.43 -0.14 3.92
N TYR A 77 -7.11 -0.71 2.93
CA TYR A 77 -8.57 -0.56 2.78
C TYR A 77 -9.38 -1.84 3.02
N ALA A 78 -8.77 -3.03 2.92
CA ALA A 78 -9.50 -4.26 3.11
C ALA A 78 -9.99 -4.44 4.56
N PRO A 79 -11.21 -4.96 4.77
CA PRO A 79 -11.71 -5.23 6.10
C PRO A 79 -10.88 -6.33 6.78
N LYS A 80 -10.83 -6.30 8.11
CA LYS A 80 -10.05 -7.27 8.91
C LYS A 80 -10.43 -8.73 8.64
N THR A 81 -11.68 -9.00 8.27
CA THR A 81 -12.16 -10.33 7.88
C THR A 81 -11.47 -10.85 6.62
N ASP A 82 -11.34 -10.00 5.61
CA ASP A 82 -10.75 -10.35 4.32
C ASP A 82 -9.24 -10.47 4.46
N LEU A 83 -8.62 -9.57 5.23
CA LEU A 83 -7.20 -9.69 5.59
C LEU A 83 -6.91 -10.98 6.35
N LYS A 84 -7.80 -11.41 7.26
CA LYS A 84 -7.62 -12.70 7.95
C LYS A 84 -7.66 -13.88 6.98
N ALA A 85 -8.62 -13.90 6.06
CA ALA A 85 -8.72 -14.94 5.03
C ALA A 85 -7.51 -14.92 4.08
N TYR A 86 -7.05 -13.72 3.70
CA TYR A 86 -5.86 -13.51 2.87
C TYR A 86 -4.60 -14.10 3.52
N LYS A 87 -4.34 -13.77 4.80
CA LYS A 87 -3.19 -14.28 5.56
C LYS A 87 -3.20 -15.81 5.72
N GLN A 88 -4.39 -16.41 5.77
CA GLN A 88 -4.54 -17.88 5.81
C GLN A 88 -4.28 -18.52 4.44
N LYS A 89 -4.74 -17.89 3.35
CA LYS A 89 -4.52 -18.36 1.98
C LYS A 89 -3.04 -18.25 1.59
N TYR A 90 -2.38 -17.18 2.02
CA TYR A 90 -1.00 -16.87 1.68
C TYR A 90 -0.17 -16.74 2.96
N PRO A 91 0.36 -17.85 3.50
CA PRO A 91 1.30 -17.76 4.61
C PRO A 91 2.55 -16.98 4.19
N GLU A 92 3.15 -16.25 5.15
CA GLU A 92 4.38 -15.51 4.89
C GLU A 92 5.51 -16.45 4.47
N HIS A 93 6.25 -16.05 3.45
CA HIS A 93 7.49 -16.74 3.10
C HIS A 93 8.54 -16.50 4.19
N LYS A 94 9.43 -17.46 4.41
CA LYS A 94 10.50 -17.40 5.45
C LYS A 94 11.32 -16.11 5.42
N ASP A 95 11.57 -15.57 4.23
CA ASP A 95 12.37 -14.36 4.04
C ASP A 95 11.55 -13.08 4.24
N TRP A 96 10.21 -13.20 4.20
CA TRP A 96 9.21 -12.13 4.28
C TRP A 96 8.46 -12.11 5.62
N LEU A 97 8.99 -12.76 6.64
CA LEU A 97 8.36 -12.79 7.96
C LEU A 97 8.16 -11.37 8.53
N GLY A 98 6.98 -11.14 9.12
CA GLY A 98 6.59 -9.85 9.69
C GLY A 98 6.04 -8.84 8.68
N THR A 99 5.97 -9.19 7.39
CA THR A 99 5.40 -8.33 6.35
C THR A 99 3.96 -7.93 6.68
N TYR A 100 3.12 -8.88 7.08
CA TYR A 100 1.72 -8.63 7.40
C TYR A 100 1.48 -7.79 8.64
N GLU A 101 2.45 -7.74 9.56
CA GLU A 101 2.41 -6.84 10.72
C GLU A 101 2.80 -5.43 10.29
N ASN A 102 3.83 -5.30 9.45
CA ASN A 102 4.29 -4.01 8.94
C ASN A 102 3.22 -3.28 8.12
N PHE A 103 2.44 -4.00 7.30
CA PHE A 103 1.37 -3.42 6.49
C PHE A 103 0.03 -3.26 7.21
N ALA A 104 -0.12 -3.79 8.43
CA ALA A 104 -1.36 -3.67 9.21
C ALA A 104 -1.38 -2.47 10.17
N ASN A 105 -0.25 -1.75 10.30
CA ASN A 105 -0.06 -0.60 11.21
C ASN A 105 -0.34 0.74 10.52
#